data_AF-A0AA90V9D5-F1
#
_entry.id   AF-A0AA90V9D5-F1
#
_cell.length_a   1.000
_cell.length_b   1.000
_cell.length_c   1.000
_cell.angle_alpha   90.00
_cell.angle_beta   90.00
_cell.angle_gamma   90.00
#
_symmetry.space_group_name_H-M   'P 1'
#
loop_
_entity.id
_entity.type
_entity.pdbx_description
1 polymer ?
#
loop_
_entity_poly.entity_id
_entity_poly.type
_entity_poly.pdbx_seq_one_letter_code
_entity_poly.pdbx_strand_id
1 'polypeptide(L)'
;MQTEEQDEQLTLLEDKAARFKFSFRLLGKEEVETNKEEVITAWKLILRNYVRDIFDLLNLLKENIAWSLLDDKKERFYQVKIELEPMLTNYKDYEGEEMRKMINDIILMLDEGFHGFRQSFISETYYEDLFRKVLKRYREENEERLELIYMQDSQDEALIYPDATQLKNTIVVERANILFACRFGQVFHNNGRNIKLIVAYILEQKEQTYNDIYDFLDKYLSYQIAKEHSRMKVEAIFKNIAFKENVDVDKLMLKLKDLIEDKTLNAQKHWFIVYKVFFNKNWLKKSTQRLFIDQINSAFSTLLKCSTADFHEINSYFKQNDYNEWTLADCDAPQCCDIYREIADKLDDEFQDAKYAKPGTVINTKRVEKFR
;
A
#
# COMPACT_ATOMS: atom_id res chain seq x y z
N MET A 1 9.57 9.40 6.37
CA MET A 1 8.77 10.49 5.77
C MET A 1 8.07 11.38 6.81
N GLN A 2 7.00 10.96 7.52
CA GLN A 2 6.33 11.85 8.49
C GLN A 2 7.12 12.18 9.77
N THR A 3 7.99 11.28 10.25
CA THR A 3 8.91 11.56 11.37
C THR A 3 9.90 12.64 11.01
N GLU A 4 10.51 12.51 9.83
CA GLU A 4 11.51 13.43 9.30
C GLU A 4 10.88 14.80 9.09
N GLU A 5 9.65 14.85 8.54
CA GLU A 5 8.93 16.10 8.35
C GLU A 5 8.59 16.80 9.70
N GLN A 6 8.13 16.06 10.72
CA GLN A 6 7.85 16.64 12.04
C GLN A 6 9.13 17.12 12.75
N ASP A 7 10.20 16.32 12.72
CA ASP A 7 11.47 16.70 13.35
C ASP A 7 12.17 17.84 12.59
N GLU A 8 12.05 17.92 11.26
CA GLU A 8 12.51 19.04 10.44
C GLU A 8 11.75 20.34 10.77
N GLN A 9 10.42 20.28 10.83
CA GLN A 9 9.58 21.43 11.20
C GLN A 9 9.91 21.95 12.60
N LEU A 10 10.13 21.04 13.56
CA LEU A 10 10.49 21.40 14.93
C LEU A 10 11.90 21.99 15.03
N THR A 11 12.85 21.48 14.24
CA THR A 11 14.20 22.05 14.13
C THR A 11 14.17 23.44 13.49
N LEU A 12 13.29 23.66 12.51
CA LEU A 12 13.07 24.97 11.91
C LEU A 12 12.47 25.96 12.93
N LEU A 13 11.53 25.52 13.76
CA LEU A 13 10.98 26.34 14.85
C LEU A 13 12.08 26.78 15.83
N GLU A 14 12.97 25.85 16.21
CA GLU A 14 14.12 26.14 17.08
C GLU A 14 15.08 27.18 16.46
N ASP A 15 15.42 27.04 15.18
CA ASP A 15 16.26 28.02 14.45
C ASP A 15 15.58 29.40 14.40
N LYS A 16 14.27 29.44 14.10
CA LYS A 16 13.50 30.69 14.06
C LYS A 16 13.43 31.37 15.43
N ALA A 17 13.24 30.60 16.50
CA ALA A 17 13.25 31.11 17.87
C ALA A 17 14.62 31.70 18.26
N ALA A 18 15.72 31.01 17.90
CA ALA A 18 17.07 31.47 18.15
C ALA A 18 17.38 32.77 17.37
N ARG A 19 16.97 32.85 16.10
CA ARG A 19 17.15 34.06 15.27
C ARG A 19 16.33 35.23 15.78
N PHE A 20 15.07 35.00 16.17
CA PHE A 20 14.23 36.03 16.80
C PHE A 20 14.93 36.63 18.03
N LYS A 21 15.40 35.77 18.94
CA LYS A 21 16.12 36.18 20.16
C LYS A 21 17.38 36.98 19.84
N PHE A 22 18.16 36.56 18.85
CA PHE A 22 19.34 37.30 18.41
C PHE A 22 18.97 38.70 17.87
N SER A 23 18.00 38.77 16.96
CA SER A 23 17.52 40.03 16.39
C SER A 23 16.93 40.97 17.44
N PHE A 24 16.20 40.45 18.43
CA PHE A 24 15.61 41.27 19.48
C PHE A 24 16.67 41.90 20.39
N ARG A 25 17.76 41.17 20.67
CA ARG A 25 18.92 41.73 21.38
C ARG A 25 19.62 42.83 20.57
N LEU A 26 19.69 42.69 19.24
CA LEU A 26 20.26 43.73 18.39
C LEU A 26 19.40 45.00 18.37
N LEU A 27 18.07 44.84 18.33
CA LEU A 27 17.14 45.98 18.49
C LEU A 27 17.43 46.74 19.79
N GLY A 28 17.49 46.04 20.93
CA GLY A 28 17.76 46.68 22.22
C GLY A 28 19.14 47.37 22.29
N LYS A 29 20.15 46.85 21.59
CA LYS A 29 21.45 47.55 21.47
C LYS A 29 21.36 48.81 20.62
N GLU A 30 20.68 48.74 19.48
CA GLU A 30 20.52 49.89 18.58
C GLU A 30 19.80 51.05 19.29
N GLU A 31 18.79 50.74 20.12
CA GLU A 31 18.05 51.72 20.92
C GLU A 31 18.93 52.44 21.96
N VAL A 32 19.93 51.74 22.51
CA VAL A 32 20.83 52.30 23.53
C VAL A 32 22.03 53.01 22.91
N GLU A 33 22.59 52.49 21.82
CA GLU A 33 23.88 52.94 21.28
C GLU A 33 23.73 54.04 20.21
N THR A 34 22.83 53.90 19.24
CA THR A 34 22.76 54.81 18.09
C THR A 34 21.43 55.57 18.01
N ASN A 35 20.35 54.94 18.47
CA ASN A 35 18.97 55.40 18.39
C ASN A 35 18.54 55.87 16.97
N LYS A 36 19.00 55.15 15.93
CA LYS A 36 18.64 55.47 14.53
C LYS A 36 17.26 54.90 14.17
N GLU A 37 16.30 55.80 13.93
CA GLU A 37 14.90 55.44 13.67
C GLU A 37 14.70 54.48 12.49
N GLU A 38 15.42 54.68 11.37
CA GLU A 38 15.34 53.81 10.19
C GLU A 38 15.80 52.38 10.49
N VAL A 39 16.85 52.23 11.31
CA VAL A 39 17.42 50.93 11.69
C VAL A 39 16.51 50.22 12.68
N ILE A 40 15.97 50.95 13.68
CA ILE A 40 14.97 50.45 14.63
C ILE A 40 13.73 49.95 13.88
N THR A 41 13.27 50.71 12.88
CA THR A 41 12.11 50.33 12.05
C THR A 41 12.38 49.07 11.25
N ALA A 42 13.57 48.94 10.66
CA ALA A 42 13.98 47.73 9.94
C ALA A 42 14.02 46.50 10.88
N TRP A 43 14.57 46.63 12.08
CA TRP A 43 14.59 45.56 13.07
C TRP A 43 13.19 45.13 13.50
N LYS A 44 12.29 46.08 13.77
CA LYS A 44 10.88 45.79 14.07
C LYS A 44 10.23 45.01 12.92
N LEU A 45 10.46 45.41 11.67
CA LEU A 45 9.92 44.67 10.52
C LEU A 45 10.44 43.23 10.45
N ILE A 46 11.74 43.02 10.67
CA ILE A 46 12.36 41.69 10.69
C ILE A 46 11.75 40.82 11.80
N LEU A 47 11.64 41.38 13.01
CA LEU A 47 11.05 40.68 14.16
C LEU A 47 9.59 40.31 13.91
N ARG A 48 8.81 41.19 13.28
CA ARG A 48 7.43 40.90 12.90
C ARG A 48 7.32 39.70 11.96
N ASN A 49 8.23 39.59 11.00
CA ASN A 49 8.24 38.44 10.08
C ASN A 49 8.56 37.14 10.83
N TYR A 50 9.52 37.16 11.76
CA TYR A 50 9.79 35.99 12.59
C TYR A 50 8.60 35.59 13.46
N VAL A 51 7.86 36.55 14.04
CA VAL A 51 6.63 36.24 14.81
C VAL A 51 5.60 35.51 13.93
N ARG A 52 5.39 35.98 12.70
CA ARG A 52 4.47 35.32 11.76
C ARG A 52 4.95 33.92 11.38
N ASP A 53 6.22 33.77 11.01
CA ASP A 53 6.80 32.48 10.65
C ASP A 53 6.66 31.47 11.81
N ILE A 54 6.94 31.91 13.05
CA ILE A 54 6.81 31.08 14.24
C ILE A 54 5.35 30.69 14.47
N PHE A 55 4.41 31.63 14.33
CA PHE A 55 2.99 31.37 14.47
C PHE A 55 2.48 30.33 13.46
N ASP A 56 2.85 30.47 12.18
CA ASP A 56 2.45 29.55 11.13
C ASP A 56 3.05 28.15 11.35
N LEU A 57 4.33 28.08 11.73
CA LEU A 57 4.99 26.80 12.06
C LEU A 57 4.36 26.11 13.27
N LEU A 58 3.99 26.85 14.31
CA LEU A 58 3.32 26.30 15.48
C LEU A 58 1.93 25.73 15.15
N ASN A 59 1.15 26.41 14.30
CA ASN A 59 -0.13 25.89 13.85
C ASN A 59 0.02 24.58 13.06
N LEU A 60 1.02 24.52 12.16
CA LEU A 60 1.33 23.31 11.39
C LEU A 60 1.76 22.15 12.31
N LEU A 61 2.68 22.43 13.24
CA LEU A 61 3.17 21.44 14.22
C LEU A 61 2.04 20.94 15.13
N LYS A 62 1.16 21.83 15.60
CA LYS A 62 0.01 21.46 16.43
C LYS A 62 -0.90 20.45 15.73
N GLU A 63 -1.29 20.72 14.48
CA GLU A 63 -2.14 19.80 13.71
C GLU A 63 -1.44 18.47 13.41
N ASN A 64 -0.16 18.52 13.03
CA ASN A 64 0.63 17.33 12.69
C ASN A 64 0.86 16.43 13.90
N ILE A 65 1.17 17.01 15.06
CA ILE A 65 1.41 16.27 16.29
C ILE A 65 0.08 15.76 16.86
N ALA A 66 -0.95 16.60 16.96
CA ALA A 66 -2.24 16.20 17.53
C ALA A 66 -2.88 15.00 16.82
N TRP A 67 -2.57 14.77 15.54
CA TRP A 67 -3.10 13.66 14.75
C TRP A 67 -2.06 12.60 14.34
N SER A 68 -0.97 12.52 15.08
CA SER A 68 0.07 11.49 14.92
C SER A 68 -0.03 10.42 16.03
N LEU A 69 0.56 9.25 15.81
CA LEU A 69 0.79 8.25 16.88
C LEU A 69 2.13 8.46 17.59
N LEU A 70 2.94 9.45 17.18
CA LEU A 70 4.20 9.79 17.86
C LEU A 70 4.00 10.55 19.18
N ASP A 71 5.07 10.66 19.96
CA ASP A 71 5.13 11.52 21.15
C ASP A 71 4.86 13.00 20.79
N ASP A 72 4.28 13.75 21.72
CA ASP A 72 4.02 15.20 21.67
C ASP A 72 5.31 16.06 21.60
N LYS A 73 6.49 15.48 21.83
CA LYS A 73 7.81 16.16 21.83
C LYS A 73 7.89 17.26 22.89
N LYS A 74 7.28 17.03 24.05
CA LYS A 74 7.07 18.03 25.12
C LYS A 74 8.37 18.69 25.57
N GLU A 75 9.45 17.91 25.66
CA GLU A 75 10.77 18.39 26.08
C GLU A 75 11.35 19.42 25.11
N ARG A 76 11.15 19.26 23.80
CA ARG A 76 11.63 20.23 22.81
C ARG A 76 10.82 21.53 22.86
N PHE A 77 9.49 21.43 22.99
CA PHE A 77 8.64 22.60 23.21
C PHE A 77 8.97 23.34 24.50
N TYR A 78 9.30 22.62 25.57
CA TYR A 78 9.76 23.23 26.82
C TYR A 78 11.02 24.09 26.61
N GLN A 79 12.01 23.59 25.88
CA GLN A 79 13.24 24.36 25.58
C GLN A 79 12.93 25.62 24.77
N VAL A 80 12.16 25.48 23.69
CA VAL A 80 11.75 26.64 22.87
C VAL A 80 10.98 27.67 23.70
N LYS A 81 10.06 27.21 24.55
CA LYS A 81 9.25 28.06 25.43
C LYS A 81 10.12 28.90 26.36
N ILE A 82 11.02 28.27 27.13
CA ILE A 82 11.91 28.98 28.07
C ILE A 82 12.73 30.06 27.37
N GLU A 83 13.20 29.78 26.16
CA GLU A 83 14.05 30.72 25.44
C GLU A 83 13.28 31.88 24.81
N LEU A 84 12.09 31.60 24.26
CA LEU A 84 11.36 32.52 23.40
C LEU A 84 10.32 33.36 24.16
N GLU A 85 9.62 32.78 25.13
CA GLU A 85 8.52 33.43 25.86
C GLU A 85 8.91 34.74 26.54
N PRO A 86 10.05 34.85 27.26
CA PRO A 86 10.45 36.12 27.88
C PRO A 86 10.73 37.21 26.85
N MET A 87 11.31 36.83 25.70
CA MET A 87 11.65 37.77 24.63
C MET A 87 10.39 38.26 23.92
N LEU A 88 9.45 37.36 23.63
CA LEU A 88 8.15 37.70 23.09
C LEU A 88 7.35 38.61 24.02
N THR A 89 7.38 38.33 25.33
CA THR A 89 6.68 39.14 26.34
C THR A 89 7.17 40.58 26.33
N ASN A 90 8.48 40.79 26.28
CA ASN A 90 9.06 42.13 26.18
C ASN A 90 8.80 42.78 24.80
N TYR A 91 8.84 41.97 23.73
CA TYR A 91 8.62 42.48 22.38
C TYR A 91 7.18 43.00 22.16
N LYS A 92 6.18 42.48 22.89
CA LYS A 92 4.79 42.96 22.82
C LYS A 92 4.65 44.47 23.02
N ASP A 93 5.48 45.07 23.85
CA ASP A 93 5.40 46.50 24.17
C ASP A 93 5.70 47.38 22.94
N TYR A 94 6.47 46.87 21.98
CA TYR A 94 6.80 47.54 20.73
C TYR A 94 5.68 47.52 19.69
N GLU A 95 4.64 46.72 19.90
CA GLU A 95 3.72 46.30 18.85
C GLU A 95 2.27 46.77 19.07
N GLY A 96 1.52 46.84 17.96
CA GLY A 96 0.09 47.16 17.97
C GLY A 96 -0.78 45.95 18.36
N GLU A 97 -2.08 46.18 18.53
CA GLU A 97 -3.03 45.20 19.06
C GLU A 97 -3.05 43.86 18.31
N GLU A 98 -3.09 43.88 16.98
CA GLU A 98 -3.10 42.67 16.14
C GLU A 98 -1.88 41.79 16.40
N MET A 99 -0.70 42.39 16.41
CA MET A 99 0.54 41.65 16.61
C MET A 99 0.71 41.19 18.06
N ARG A 100 0.25 41.99 19.03
CA ARG A 100 0.18 41.56 20.44
C ARG A 100 -0.69 40.33 20.63
N LYS A 101 -1.82 40.25 19.92
CA LYS A 101 -2.69 39.07 19.94
C LYS A 101 -1.96 37.85 19.40
N MET A 102 -1.31 37.96 18.24
CA MET A 102 -0.53 36.86 17.66
C MET A 102 0.58 36.38 18.61
N ILE A 103 1.30 37.31 19.26
CA ILE A 103 2.32 36.94 20.25
C ILE A 103 1.71 36.18 21.44
N ASN A 104 0.54 36.61 21.94
CA ASN A 104 -0.16 35.88 23.00
C ASN A 104 -0.55 34.46 22.55
N ASP A 105 -1.04 34.32 21.32
CA ASP A 105 -1.43 33.03 20.76
C ASP A 105 -0.20 32.10 20.61
N ILE A 106 0.96 32.64 20.22
CA ILE A 106 2.24 31.90 20.21
C ILE A 106 2.60 31.41 21.60
N ILE A 107 2.57 32.28 22.61
CA ILE A 107 2.90 31.92 24.00
C ILE A 107 1.96 30.82 24.49
N LEU A 108 0.66 30.93 24.21
CA LEU A 108 -0.32 29.91 24.55
C LEU A 108 -0.03 28.59 23.84
N MET A 109 0.27 28.59 22.54
CA MET A 109 0.60 27.38 21.79
C MET A 109 1.89 26.71 22.27
N LEU A 110 2.90 27.49 22.69
CA LEU A 110 4.11 26.93 23.31
C LEU A 110 3.81 26.28 24.66
N ASP A 111 2.89 26.86 25.44
CA ASP A 111 2.42 26.27 26.68
C ASP A 111 1.61 24.98 26.44
N GLU A 112 0.73 24.97 25.44
CA GLU A 112 0.02 23.76 25.00
C GLU A 112 1.00 22.67 24.54
N GLY A 113 2.01 23.02 23.73
CA GLY A 113 3.02 22.08 23.25
C GLY A 113 3.85 21.47 24.39
N PHE A 114 4.19 22.28 25.40
CA PHE A 114 4.87 21.82 26.61
C PHE A 114 4.02 20.82 27.42
N HIS A 115 2.73 21.10 27.60
CA HIS A 115 1.82 20.18 28.30
C HIS A 115 1.39 18.98 27.43
N GLY A 116 1.52 19.12 26.12
CA GLY A 116 1.14 18.17 25.08
C GLY A 116 -0.11 18.64 24.33
N PHE A 117 0.03 18.90 23.03
CA PHE A 117 -1.07 19.37 22.17
C PHE A 117 -2.32 18.49 22.24
N ARG A 118 -2.15 17.19 22.48
CA ARG A 118 -3.26 16.24 22.53
C ARG A 118 -4.20 16.49 23.70
N GLN A 119 -3.76 17.10 24.80
CA GLN A 119 -4.61 17.42 25.94
C GLN A 119 -5.82 18.28 25.54
N SER A 120 -5.64 19.16 24.55
CA SER A 120 -6.70 20.02 24.02
C SER A 120 -7.76 19.27 23.19
N PHE A 121 -7.51 17.99 22.84
CA PHE A 121 -8.37 17.18 21.97
C PHE A 121 -8.97 15.95 22.66
N ILE A 122 -8.70 15.71 23.95
CA ILE A 122 -9.17 14.50 24.64
C ILE A 122 -10.70 14.53 24.78
N SER A 123 -11.36 13.93 23.79
CA SER A 123 -12.75 13.51 23.84
C SER A 123 -12.81 11.99 24.04
N GLU A 124 -13.99 11.46 24.36
CA GLU A 124 -14.18 10.02 24.57
C GLU A 124 -13.81 9.16 23.34
N THR A 125 -13.85 9.74 22.14
CA THR A 125 -13.57 9.05 20.86
C THR A 125 -12.18 9.35 20.29
N TYR A 126 -11.44 10.29 20.89
CA TYR A 126 -10.18 10.81 20.31
C TYR A 126 -9.20 9.71 19.89
N TYR A 127 -8.94 8.71 20.75
CA TYR A 127 -8.01 7.64 20.43
C TYR A 127 -8.46 6.75 19.26
N GLU A 128 -9.77 6.51 19.12
CA GLU A 128 -10.31 5.73 18.01
C GLU A 128 -10.25 6.54 16.71
N ASP A 129 -10.57 7.83 16.78
CA ASP A 129 -10.52 8.74 15.63
C ASP A 129 -9.09 8.92 15.13
N LEU A 130 -8.13 9.07 16.05
CA LEU A 130 -6.70 9.10 15.75
C LEU A 130 -6.26 7.82 15.03
N PHE A 131 -6.58 6.66 15.60
CA PHE A 131 -6.22 5.38 15.00
C PHE A 131 -6.82 5.21 13.61
N ARG A 132 -8.11 5.54 13.43
CA ARG A 132 -8.79 5.48 12.14
C ARG A 132 -8.14 6.42 11.11
N LYS A 133 -7.80 7.66 11.50
CA LYS A 133 -7.15 8.63 10.63
C LYS A 133 -5.78 8.12 10.14
N VAL A 134 -4.97 7.60 11.06
CA VAL A 134 -3.64 7.05 10.72
C VAL A 134 -3.75 5.76 9.90
N LEU A 135 -4.62 4.83 10.29
CA LEU A 135 -4.84 3.59 9.55
C LEU A 135 -5.38 3.85 8.14
N LYS A 136 -6.28 4.82 7.97
CA LYS A 136 -6.82 5.19 6.65
C LYS A 136 -5.69 5.64 5.72
N ARG A 137 -4.83 6.56 6.18
CA ARG A 137 -3.67 7.02 5.40
C ARG A 137 -2.73 5.86 5.08
N TYR A 138 -2.44 5.01 6.06
CA TYR A 138 -1.58 3.84 5.86
C TYR A 138 -2.16 2.87 4.81
N ARG A 139 -3.48 2.64 4.84
CA ARG A 139 -4.19 1.81 3.84
C ARG A 139 -4.06 2.41 2.45
N GLU A 140 -4.33 3.71 2.28
CA GLU A 140 -4.21 4.39 0.97
C GLU A 140 -2.81 4.22 0.34
N GLU A 141 -1.76 4.12 1.15
CA GLU A 141 -0.37 3.97 0.69
C GLU A 141 0.06 2.50 0.48
N ASN A 142 -0.56 1.52 1.16
CA ASN A 142 -0.02 0.15 1.28
C ASN A 142 -0.98 -0.99 0.91
N GLU A 143 -2.27 -0.73 0.74
CA GLU A 143 -3.28 -1.76 0.52
C GLU A 143 -2.97 -2.63 -0.70
N GLU A 144 -2.59 -2.04 -1.83
CA GLU A 144 -2.28 -2.78 -3.06
C GLU A 144 -1.13 -3.78 -2.86
N ARG A 145 -0.08 -3.39 -2.13
CA ARG A 145 1.04 -4.29 -1.80
C ARG A 145 0.57 -5.44 -0.92
N LEU A 146 -0.22 -5.16 0.12
CA LEU A 146 -0.69 -6.17 1.06
C LEU A 146 -1.72 -7.13 0.44
N GLU A 147 -2.56 -6.63 -0.48
CA GLU A 147 -3.45 -7.44 -1.30
C GLU A 147 -2.66 -8.40 -2.18
N LEU A 148 -1.59 -7.94 -2.85
CA LEU A 148 -0.73 -8.82 -3.64
C LEU A 148 -0.10 -9.94 -2.79
N ILE A 149 0.37 -9.62 -1.59
CA ILE A 149 0.93 -10.61 -0.66
C ILE A 149 -0.16 -11.60 -0.22
N TYR A 150 -1.36 -11.12 0.13
CA TYR A 150 -2.47 -12.00 0.46
C TYR A 150 -2.82 -12.96 -0.69
N MET A 151 -2.88 -12.47 -1.93
CA MET A 151 -3.17 -13.31 -3.10
C MET A 151 -2.09 -14.36 -3.37
N GLN A 152 -0.82 -14.03 -3.15
CA GLN A 152 0.29 -14.98 -3.27
C GLN A 152 0.19 -16.07 -2.21
N ASP A 153 0.04 -15.70 -0.94
CA ASP A 153 -0.09 -16.65 0.16
C ASP A 153 -1.34 -17.54 -0.03
N SER A 154 -2.45 -16.98 -0.52
CA SER A 154 -3.66 -17.73 -0.85
C SER A 154 -3.43 -18.77 -1.95
N GLN A 155 -2.67 -18.43 -2.98
CA GLN A 155 -2.32 -19.36 -4.07
C GLN A 155 -1.41 -20.50 -3.58
N ASP A 156 -0.43 -20.18 -2.74
CA ASP A 156 0.49 -21.17 -2.19
C ASP A 156 -0.24 -22.14 -1.25
N GLU A 157 -1.08 -21.62 -0.37
CA GLU A 157 -1.85 -22.41 0.60
C GLU A 157 -3.02 -23.18 -0.04
N ALA A 158 -3.56 -22.74 -1.18
CA ALA A 158 -4.58 -23.47 -1.93
C ALA A 158 -4.11 -24.85 -2.41
N LEU A 159 -2.79 -25.07 -2.50
CA LEU A 159 -2.21 -26.38 -2.80
C LEU A 159 -2.35 -27.38 -1.64
N ILE A 160 -2.52 -26.87 -0.41
CA ILE A 160 -2.62 -27.66 0.82
C ILE A 160 -4.08 -27.79 1.27
N TYR A 161 -4.87 -26.72 1.14
CA TYR A 161 -6.27 -26.67 1.55
C TYR A 161 -7.21 -26.61 0.33
N PRO A 162 -7.84 -27.75 -0.06
CA PRO A 162 -8.75 -27.78 -1.20
C PRO A 162 -10.11 -27.10 -0.92
N ASP A 163 -10.48 -26.91 0.34
CA ASP A 163 -11.69 -26.16 0.71
C ASP A 163 -11.37 -24.65 0.87
N ALA A 164 -12.03 -23.83 0.05
CA ALA A 164 -11.80 -22.38 0.03
C ALA A 164 -12.18 -21.69 1.35
N THR A 165 -13.14 -22.22 2.11
CA THR A 165 -13.52 -21.63 3.40
C THR A 165 -12.45 -21.92 4.45
N GLN A 166 -11.96 -23.16 4.47
CA GLN A 166 -10.85 -23.59 5.32
C GLN A 166 -9.58 -22.81 5.01
N LEU A 167 -9.21 -22.66 3.73
CA LEU A 167 -8.08 -21.85 3.27
C LEU A 167 -8.13 -20.43 3.84
N LYS A 168 -9.23 -19.70 3.59
CA LYS A 168 -9.39 -18.32 4.05
C LYS A 168 -9.31 -18.20 5.57
N ASN A 169 -9.93 -19.13 6.29
CA ASN A 169 -9.87 -19.15 7.75
C ASN A 169 -8.45 -19.40 8.28
N THR A 170 -7.69 -20.29 7.62
CA THR A 170 -6.29 -20.54 7.95
C THR A 170 -5.46 -19.28 7.79
N ILE A 171 -5.57 -18.58 6.65
CA ILE A 171 -4.83 -17.33 6.40
C ILE A 171 -5.21 -16.27 7.44
N VAL A 172 -6.50 -16.12 7.78
CA VAL A 172 -6.95 -15.20 8.83
C VAL A 172 -6.28 -15.52 10.18
N VAL A 173 -6.20 -16.80 10.55
CA VAL A 173 -5.56 -17.23 11.80
C VAL A 173 -4.06 -16.95 11.76
N GLU A 174 -3.39 -17.21 10.65
CA GLU A 174 -1.97 -16.94 10.49
C GLU A 174 -1.67 -15.44 10.60
N ARG A 175 -2.42 -14.58 9.89
CA ARG A 175 -2.28 -13.13 10.03
C ARG A 175 -2.57 -12.64 11.44
N ALA A 176 -3.53 -13.24 12.13
CA ALA A 176 -3.79 -12.94 13.53
C ALA A 176 -2.58 -13.29 14.41
N ASN A 177 -1.97 -14.46 14.21
CA ASN A 177 -0.79 -14.89 14.97
C ASN A 177 0.41 -13.97 14.70
N ILE A 178 0.66 -13.59 13.44
CA ILE A 178 1.73 -12.65 13.06
C ILE A 178 1.50 -11.29 13.73
N LEU A 179 0.27 -10.76 13.65
CA LEU A 179 -0.11 -9.52 14.35
C LEU A 179 0.15 -9.66 15.85
N PHE A 180 -0.39 -10.68 16.50
CA PHE A 180 -0.28 -10.85 17.94
C PHE A 180 1.12 -11.22 18.41
N ALA A 181 2.06 -11.54 17.52
CA ALA A 181 3.46 -11.75 17.85
C ALA A 181 4.28 -10.45 17.92
N CYS A 182 3.85 -9.36 17.27
CA CYS A 182 4.60 -8.10 17.29
C CYS A 182 4.39 -7.30 18.57
N ARG A 183 5.31 -6.36 18.87
CA ARG A 183 5.35 -5.59 20.13
C ARG A 183 4.00 -4.99 20.52
N PHE A 184 3.40 -4.19 19.62
CA PHE A 184 2.10 -3.56 19.89
C PHE A 184 0.92 -4.52 19.68
N GLY A 185 1.08 -5.54 18.82
CA GLY A 185 0.03 -6.53 18.60
C GLY A 185 -0.20 -7.46 19.79
N GLN A 186 0.85 -7.81 20.55
CA GLN A 186 0.73 -8.52 21.82
C GLN A 186 -0.09 -7.71 22.83
N VAL A 187 0.21 -6.43 22.98
CA VAL A 187 -0.51 -5.52 23.89
C VAL A 187 -1.96 -5.36 23.44
N PHE A 188 -2.19 -5.18 22.14
CA PHE A 188 -3.53 -5.12 21.56
C PHE A 188 -4.32 -6.40 21.86
N HIS A 189 -3.72 -7.57 21.71
CA HIS A 189 -4.35 -8.85 22.02
C HIS A 189 -4.70 -8.97 23.51
N ASN A 190 -3.75 -8.68 24.39
CA ASN A 190 -3.90 -8.79 25.84
C ASN A 190 -4.96 -7.83 26.39
N ASN A 191 -5.12 -6.66 25.77
CA ASN A 191 -6.13 -5.67 26.10
C ASN A 191 -7.49 -5.91 25.43
N GLY A 192 -7.80 -7.16 25.08
CA GLY A 192 -9.09 -7.53 24.49
C GLY A 192 -9.35 -6.92 23.12
N ARG A 193 -8.28 -6.58 22.38
CA ARG A 193 -8.34 -5.96 21.04
C ARG A 193 -9.04 -4.59 21.05
N ASN A 194 -8.88 -3.86 22.15
CA ASN A 194 -9.46 -2.53 22.32
C ASN A 194 -8.53 -1.45 21.72
N ILE A 195 -9.05 -0.73 20.72
CA ILE A 195 -8.31 0.33 20.01
C ILE A 195 -7.92 1.47 20.95
N LYS A 196 -8.81 1.90 21.85
CA LYS A 196 -8.53 2.98 22.81
C LYS A 196 -7.32 2.63 23.69
N LEU A 197 -7.29 1.40 24.21
CA LEU A 197 -6.22 0.95 25.10
C LEU A 197 -4.88 0.82 24.38
N ILE A 198 -4.84 0.30 23.16
CA ILE A 198 -3.57 0.21 22.42
C ILE A 198 -3.04 1.58 22.01
N VAL A 199 -3.91 2.50 21.60
CA VAL A 199 -3.48 3.85 21.21
C VAL A 199 -2.95 4.61 22.41
N ALA A 200 -3.65 4.55 23.56
CA ALA A 200 -3.15 5.13 24.81
C ALA A 200 -1.78 4.54 25.17
N TYR A 201 -1.63 3.22 25.09
CA TYR A 201 -0.36 2.55 25.35
C TYR A 201 0.76 3.02 24.41
N ILE A 202 0.50 3.10 23.10
CA ILE A 202 1.46 3.58 22.09
C ILE A 202 1.92 4.99 22.47
N LEU A 203 1.00 5.93 22.69
CA LEU A 203 1.31 7.32 23.03
C LEU A 203 2.10 7.49 24.34
N GLU A 204 1.95 6.58 25.30
CA GLU A 204 2.68 6.61 26.58
C GLU A 204 4.10 6.00 26.49
N GLN A 205 4.43 5.28 25.41
CA GLN A 205 5.77 4.72 25.25
C GLN A 205 6.80 5.83 24.96
N LYS A 206 7.79 5.94 25.85
CA LYS A 206 9.00 6.73 25.59
C LYS A 206 9.76 6.11 24.41
N GLU A 207 10.28 6.95 23.52
CA GLU A 207 11.09 6.55 22.36
C GLU A 207 10.38 5.62 21.36
N GLN A 208 9.06 5.73 21.24
CA GLN A 208 8.35 5.05 20.17
C GLN A 208 8.86 5.49 18.79
N THR A 209 9.22 4.51 17.97
CA THR A 209 9.66 4.73 16.59
C THR A 209 8.51 4.45 15.64
N TYR A 210 8.49 5.15 14.51
CA TYR A 210 7.54 4.82 13.45
C TYR A 210 7.73 3.39 12.92
N ASN A 211 8.91 2.79 13.09
CA ASN A 211 9.12 1.41 12.69
C ASN A 211 8.21 0.45 13.48
N ASP A 212 8.14 0.59 14.80
CA ASP A 212 7.26 -0.25 15.62
C ASP A 212 5.78 0.02 15.33
N ILE A 213 5.41 1.29 15.11
CA ILE A 213 4.04 1.69 14.79
C ILE A 213 3.64 1.15 13.41
N TYR A 214 4.48 1.31 12.40
CA TYR A 214 4.21 0.79 11.05
C TYR A 214 4.27 -0.72 10.99
N ASP A 215 5.14 -1.38 11.77
CA ASP A 215 5.16 -2.83 11.89
C ASP A 215 3.81 -3.36 12.41
N PHE A 216 3.23 -2.68 13.39
CA PHE A 216 1.89 -2.97 13.88
C PHE A 216 0.79 -2.68 12.85
N LEU A 217 0.82 -1.49 12.22
CA LEU A 217 -0.19 -1.10 11.23
C LEU A 217 -0.18 -2.01 10.00
N ASP A 218 1.01 -2.41 9.51
CA ASP A 218 1.18 -3.35 8.40
C ASP A 218 0.51 -4.69 8.70
N LYS A 219 0.84 -5.28 9.85
CA LYS A 219 0.27 -6.56 10.29
C LYS A 219 -1.23 -6.45 10.59
N TYR A 220 -1.67 -5.33 11.16
CA TYR A 220 -3.07 -5.08 11.47
C TYR A 220 -3.90 -4.96 10.18
N LEU A 221 -3.39 -4.22 9.20
CA LEU A 221 -4.04 -4.07 7.90
C LEU A 221 -4.04 -5.39 7.12
N SER A 222 -2.93 -6.14 7.13
CA SER A 222 -2.86 -7.48 6.54
C SER A 222 -3.92 -8.43 7.14
N TYR A 223 -4.10 -8.38 8.46
CA TYR A 223 -5.17 -9.11 9.14
C TYR A 223 -6.58 -8.62 8.73
N GLN A 224 -6.79 -7.32 8.55
CA GLN A 224 -8.07 -6.79 8.06
C GLN A 224 -8.39 -7.27 6.65
N ILE A 225 -7.42 -7.21 5.73
CA ILE A 225 -7.57 -7.69 4.35
C ILE A 225 -7.96 -9.17 4.36
N ALA A 226 -7.24 -10.02 5.11
CA ALA A 226 -7.59 -11.44 5.23
C ALA A 226 -9.02 -11.65 5.76
N LYS A 227 -9.48 -10.85 6.72
CA LYS A 227 -10.87 -10.91 7.20
C LYS A 227 -11.88 -10.47 6.14
N GLU A 228 -11.56 -9.47 5.34
CA GLU A 228 -12.41 -9.00 4.25
C GLU A 228 -12.62 -10.12 3.22
N HIS A 229 -11.55 -10.78 2.80
CA HIS A 229 -11.61 -11.93 1.89
C HIS A 229 -12.33 -13.15 2.48
N SER A 230 -12.14 -13.43 3.78
CA SER A 230 -12.87 -14.53 4.46
C SER A 230 -14.39 -14.38 4.42
N ARG A 231 -14.89 -13.14 4.24
CA ARG A 231 -16.32 -12.84 4.11
C ARG A 231 -16.83 -12.95 2.67
N MET A 232 -15.95 -13.03 1.68
CA MET A 232 -16.32 -13.17 0.28
C MET A 232 -16.76 -14.61 0.00
N LYS A 233 -17.97 -14.76 -0.56
CA LYS A 233 -18.55 -16.07 -0.87
C LYS A 233 -17.83 -16.82 -1.99
N VAL A 234 -17.31 -16.10 -2.96
CA VAL A 234 -16.56 -16.62 -4.10
C VAL A 234 -15.40 -15.67 -4.32
N GLU A 235 -14.19 -16.22 -4.40
CA GLU A 235 -12.96 -15.45 -4.53
C GLU A 235 -12.12 -16.11 -5.61
N ALA A 236 -11.55 -15.28 -6.48
CA ALA A 236 -10.76 -15.79 -7.58
C ALA A 236 -9.42 -16.29 -7.03
N ILE A 237 -9.12 -17.58 -7.18
CA ILE A 237 -7.85 -18.17 -6.73
C ILE A 237 -6.69 -17.61 -7.58
N PHE A 238 -6.90 -17.46 -8.88
CA PHE A 238 -5.91 -16.98 -9.82
C PHE A 238 -6.24 -15.57 -10.32
N LYS A 239 -5.24 -14.68 -10.27
CA LYS A 239 -5.34 -13.37 -10.88
C LYS A 239 -5.50 -13.51 -12.39
N ASN A 240 -6.55 -12.91 -12.96
CA ASN A 240 -6.77 -12.92 -14.41
C ASN A 240 -5.94 -11.84 -15.14
N ILE A 241 -4.82 -12.25 -15.71
CA ILE A 241 -3.89 -11.42 -16.48
C ILE A 241 -4.16 -11.54 -18.00
N ALA A 242 -4.39 -12.76 -18.49
CA ALA A 242 -4.36 -13.05 -19.93
C ALA A 242 -5.72 -13.28 -20.59
N PHE A 243 -6.74 -13.67 -19.83
CA PHE A 243 -8.01 -14.19 -20.37
C PHE A 243 -9.13 -13.15 -20.31
N LYS A 244 -10.12 -13.25 -21.21
CA LYS A 244 -11.31 -12.38 -21.18
C LYS A 244 -12.05 -12.48 -19.85
N GLU A 245 -12.76 -11.42 -19.46
CA GLU A 245 -13.40 -11.32 -18.15
C GLU A 245 -14.49 -12.37 -17.89
N ASN A 246 -15.08 -12.90 -18.95
CA ASN A 246 -16.13 -13.93 -18.92
C ASN A 246 -15.58 -15.37 -18.86
N VAL A 247 -14.26 -15.57 -18.92
CA VAL A 247 -13.61 -16.87 -18.69
C VAL A 247 -13.46 -17.10 -17.19
N ASP A 248 -13.85 -18.29 -16.74
CA ASP A 248 -13.58 -18.81 -15.40
C ASP A 248 -12.12 -19.28 -15.33
N VAL A 249 -11.24 -18.33 -15.00
CA VAL A 249 -9.79 -18.54 -14.96
C VAL A 249 -9.42 -19.56 -13.88
N ASP A 250 -10.13 -19.61 -12.76
CA ASP A 250 -9.79 -20.56 -11.69
C ASP A 250 -10.00 -21.99 -12.14
N LYS A 251 -11.17 -22.26 -12.72
CA LYS A 251 -11.47 -23.57 -13.26
C LYS A 251 -10.48 -23.96 -14.35
N LEU A 252 -10.12 -23.01 -15.22
CA LEU A 252 -9.15 -23.21 -16.29
C LEU A 252 -7.77 -23.56 -15.73
N MET A 253 -7.28 -22.78 -14.78
CA MET A 253 -5.93 -22.96 -14.20
C MET A 253 -5.86 -24.25 -13.38
N LEU A 254 -6.88 -24.59 -12.60
CA LEU A 254 -6.95 -25.89 -11.92
C LEU A 254 -6.89 -27.05 -12.90
N LYS A 255 -7.58 -26.96 -14.05
CA LYS A 255 -7.50 -28.02 -15.07
C LYS A 255 -6.12 -28.09 -15.72
N LEU A 256 -5.47 -26.96 -15.98
CA LEU A 256 -4.09 -26.96 -16.49
C LEU A 256 -3.13 -27.61 -15.48
N LYS A 257 -3.34 -27.40 -14.19
CA LYS A 257 -2.59 -28.07 -13.12
C LYS A 257 -2.75 -29.59 -13.20
N ASP A 258 -3.98 -30.10 -13.31
CA ASP A 258 -4.24 -31.55 -13.48
C ASP A 258 -3.45 -32.13 -14.66
N LEU A 259 -3.38 -31.39 -15.77
CA LEU A 259 -2.69 -31.81 -17.00
C LEU A 259 -1.16 -31.75 -16.87
N ILE A 260 -0.61 -30.96 -15.95
CA ILE A 260 0.81 -31.01 -15.60
C ILE A 260 1.07 -32.25 -14.73
N GLU A 261 0.23 -32.49 -13.73
CA GLU A 261 0.35 -33.61 -12.80
C GLU A 261 0.21 -34.98 -13.49
N ASP A 262 -0.69 -35.10 -14.46
CA ASP A 262 -0.87 -36.32 -15.28
C ASP A 262 0.18 -36.50 -16.39
N LYS A 263 1.14 -35.56 -16.49
CA LYS A 263 2.23 -35.49 -17.47
C LYS A 263 1.79 -35.26 -18.92
N THR A 264 0.55 -34.84 -19.19
CA THR A 264 0.14 -34.35 -20.52
C THR A 264 0.93 -33.10 -20.91
N LEU A 265 1.12 -32.18 -19.96
CA LEU A 265 1.92 -30.95 -20.10
C LEU A 265 3.22 -31.10 -19.29
N ASN A 266 4.27 -31.66 -19.89
CA ASN A 266 5.53 -31.97 -19.20
C ASN A 266 6.76 -31.25 -19.75
N ALA A 267 6.63 -30.54 -20.87
CA ALA A 267 7.73 -29.81 -21.51
C ALA A 267 7.37 -28.34 -21.73
N GLN A 268 8.35 -27.44 -21.60
CA GLN A 268 8.14 -25.99 -21.73
C GLN A 268 7.51 -25.61 -23.08
N LYS A 269 7.87 -26.34 -24.14
CA LYS A 269 7.32 -26.15 -25.49
C LYS A 269 5.83 -26.48 -25.59
N HIS A 270 5.26 -27.27 -24.67
CA HIS A 270 3.81 -27.55 -24.65
C HIS A 270 2.99 -26.29 -24.29
N TRP A 271 3.57 -25.32 -23.60
CA TRP A 271 2.89 -24.04 -23.34
C TRP A 271 2.54 -23.27 -24.63
N PHE A 272 3.31 -23.47 -25.71
CA PHE A 272 2.98 -22.92 -27.01
C PHE A 272 1.70 -23.54 -27.58
N ILE A 273 1.51 -24.85 -27.41
CA ILE A 273 0.31 -25.56 -27.85
C ILE A 273 -0.91 -25.03 -27.08
N VAL A 274 -0.79 -24.93 -25.76
CA VAL A 274 -1.84 -24.36 -24.89
C VAL A 274 -2.20 -22.94 -25.32
N TYR A 275 -1.19 -22.09 -25.59
CA TYR A 275 -1.41 -20.74 -26.12
C TYR A 275 -2.18 -20.75 -27.45
N LYS A 276 -1.79 -21.62 -28.40
CA LYS A 276 -2.42 -21.74 -29.72
C LYS A 276 -3.89 -22.15 -29.61
N VAL A 277 -4.23 -23.13 -28.76
CA VAL A 277 -5.62 -23.55 -28.54
C VAL A 277 -6.46 -22.38 -28.01
N PHE A 278 -6.00 -21.68 -26.96
CA PHE A 278 -6.76 -20.54 -26.40
C PHE A 278 -6.81 -19.31 -27.32
N PHE A 279 -5.78 -19.11 -28.13
CA PHE A 279 -5.76 -18.08 -29.16
C PHE A 279 -6.83 -18.35 -30.23
N ASN A 280 -6.87 -19.58 -30.75
CA ASN A 280 -7.84 -20.01 -31.76
C ASN A 280 -9.28 -19.98 -31.24
N LYS A 281 -9.50 -20.39 -29.99
CA LYS A 281 -10.79 -20.26 -29.32
C LYS A 281 -11.16 -18.80 -29.00
N ASN A 282 -10.27 -17.83 -29.22
CA ASN A 282 -10.50 -16.42 -28.90
C ASN A 282 -10.80 -16.18 -27.40
N TRP A 283 -10.09 -16.85 -26.48
CA TRP A 283 -10.29 -16.68 -25.03
C TRP A 283 -9.36 -15.64 -24.41
N LEU A 284 -8.31 -15.24 -25.13
CA LEU A 284 -7.31 -14.28 -24.65
C LEU A 284 -7.79 -12.83 -24.80
N LYS A 285 -7.43 -11.96 -23.85
CA LYS A 285 -7.69 -10.50 -23.89
C LYS A 285 -6.97 -9.83 -25.06
N LYS A 286 -5.75 -10.29 -25.35
CA LYS A 286 -4.89 -9.79 -26.42
C LYS A 286 -4.24 -10.97 -27.12
N SER A 287 -3.90 -10.78 -28.39
CA SER A 287 -3.16 -11.73 -29.22
C SER A 287 -1.66 -11.82 -28.89
N THR A 288 -1.22 -11.23 -27.78
CA THR A 288 0.18 -11.18 -27.40
C THR A 288 0.52 -12.31 -26.44
N GLN A 289 1.62 -13.01 -26.72
CA GLN A 289 2.10 -14.13 -25.90
C GLN A 289 2.56 -13.68 -24.50
N ARG A 290 2.98 -12.42 -24.34
CA ARG A 290 3.54 -11.88 -23.08
C ARG A 290 2.59 -12.05 -21.90
N LEU A 291 1.33 -11.62 -22.04
CA LEU A 291 0.36 -11.70 -20.94
C LEU A 291 0.03 -13.14 -20.57
N PHE A 292 -0.01 -14.03 -21.57
CA PHE A 292 -0.19 -15.46 -21.35
C PHE A 292 0.99 -16.06 -20.58
N ILE A 293 2.23 -15.75 -20.97
CA ILE A 293 3.43 -16.18 -20.26
C ILE A 293 3.42 -15.67 -18.81
N ASP A 294 3.05 -14.40 -18.59
CA ASP A 294 2.96 -13.82 -17.25
C ASP A 294 1.89 -14.54 -16.40
N GLN A 295 0.72 -14.87 -16.97
CA GLN A 295 -0.32 -15.66 -16.32
C GLN A 295 0.17 -17.05 -15.89
N ILE A 296 0.82 -17.78 -16.81
CA ILE A 296 1.30 -19.14 -16.57
C ILE A 296 2.42 -19.14 -15.52
N ASN A 297 3.38 -18.21 -15.63
CA ASN A 297 4.48 -18.15 -14.67
C ASN A 297 4.02 -17.69 -13.28
N SER A 298 3.00 -16.82 -13.21
CA SER A 298 2.40 -16.44 -11.93
C SER A 298 1.79 -17.64 -11.19
N ALA A 299 1.32 -18.66 -11.90
CA ALA A 299 0.63 -19.80 -11.30
C ALA A 299 1.49 -21.07 -11.18
N PHE A 300 2.37 -21.32 -12.16
CA PHE A 300 3.02 -22.63 -12.35
C PHE A 300 4.54 -22.54 -12.53
N SER A 301 5.19 -21.40 -12.27
CA SER A 301 6.64 -21.27 -12.49
C SER A 301 7.49 -22.28 -11.71
N THR A 302 6.99 -22.77 -10.56
CA THR A 302 7.62 -23.80 -9.73
C THR A 302 7.42 -25.22 -10.29
N LEU A 303 6.36 -25.46 -11.08
CA LEU A 303 6.03 -26.77 -11.66
C LEU A 303 6.58 -26.91 -13.08
N LEU A 304 6.29 -25.95 -13.96
CA LEU A 304 6.73 -25.95 -15.35
C LEU A 304 6.84 -24.51 -15.86
N LYS A 305 8.07 -23.99 -15.87
CA LYS A 305 8.37 -22.62 -16.31
C LYS A 305 8.00 -22.39 -17.79
N CYS A 306 7.47 -21.21 -18.09
CA CYS A 306 7.18 -20.76 -19.45
C CYS A 306 8.09 -19.59 -19.83
N SER A 307 8.77 -19.63 -20.98
CA SER A 307 9.63 -18.52 -21.42
C SER A 307 9.37 -18.09 -22.86
N THR A 308 9.68 -16.83 -23.17
CA THR A 308 9.60 -16.29 -24.53
C THR A 308 10.60 -16.95 -25.47
N ALA A 309 11.75 -17.39 -24.96
CA ALA A 309 12.78 -18.08 -25.74
C ALA A 309 12.23 -19.41 -26.29
N ASP A 310 11.51 -20.17 -25.46
CA ASP A 310 10.90 -21.43 -25.87
C ASP A 310 9.91 -21.25 -27.03
N PHE A 311 9.14 -20.16 -27.00
CA PHE A 311 8.18 -19.81 -28.05
C PHE A 311 8.89 -19.36 -29.35
N HIS A 312 10.06 -18.71 -29.23
CA HIS A 312 10.89 -18.37 -30.39
C HIS A 312 11.52 -19.61 -31.03
N GLU A 313 11.90 -20.62 -30.25
CA GLU A 313 12.48 -21.87 -30.74
C GLU A 313 11.48 -22.82 -31.44
N ILE A 314 10.16 -22.55 -31.32
CA ILE A 314 9.15 -23.35 -32.02
C ILE A 314 9.31 -23.23 -33.54
N ASN A 315 9.23 -24.37 -34.23
CA ASN A 315 9.32 -24.47 -35.69
C ASN A 315 8.29 -23.53 -36.38
N SER A 316 8.70 -22.88 -37.47
CA SER A 316 7.85 -21.96 -38.24
C SER A 316 6.53 -22.59 -38.71
N TYR A 317 6.54 -23.90 -39.00
CA TYR A 317 5.38 -24.69 -39.34
C TYR A 317 4.22 -24.50 -38.34
N PHE A 318 4.48 -24.73 -37.04
CA PHE A 318 3.47 -24.61 -35.98
C PHE A 318 3.05 -23.15 -35.71
N LYS A 319 3.89 -22.17 -36.08
CA LYS A 319 3.58 -20.75 -35.93
C LYS A 319 2.59 -20.29 -36.99
N GLN A 320 2.78 -20.74 -38.23
CA GLN A 320 2.05 -20.28 -39.40
C GLN A 320 0.71 -21.00 -39.58
N ASN A 321 0.65 -22.28 -39.22
CA ASN A 321 -0.54 -23.11 -39.44
C ASN A 321 -1.44 -23.18 -38.21
N ASP A 322 -2.75 -23.38 -38.44
CA ASP A 322 -3.70 -23.72 -37.39
C ASP A 322 -3.38 -25.13 -36.84
N TYR A 323 -3.66 -25.40 -35.56
CA TYR A 323 -3.38 -26.73 -35.01
C TYR A 323 -4.24 -27.82 -35.66
N ASN A 324 -5.41 -27.47 -36.20
CA ASN A 324 -6.24 -28.38 -36.99
C ASN A 324 -5.57 -28.83 -38.31
N GLU A 325 -4.59 -28.05 -38.79
CA GLU A 325 -3.86 -28.29 -40.03
C GLU A 325 -2.51 -29.00 -39.79
N TRP A 326 -2.13 -29.23 -38.53
CA TRP A 326 -0.89 -29.93 -38.21
C TRP A 326 -1.00 -31.40 -38.58
N THR A 327 -0.24 -31.83 -39.58
CA THR A 327 -0.28 -33.22 -40.08
C THR A 327 1.08 -33.67 -40.60
N LEU A 328 1.49 -34.91 -40.29
CA LEU A 328 2.67 -35.53 -40.91
C LEU A 328 2.53 -35.76 -42.42
N ALA A 329 1.33 -35.57 -42.98
CA ALA A 329 1.14 -35.61 -44.43
C ALA A 329 1.73 -34.39 -45.16
N ASP A 330 2.06 -33.31 -44.44
CA ASP A 330 2.71 -32.14 -44.99
C ASP A 330 4.24 -32.35 -45.06
N CYS A 331 4.85 -32.02 -46.20
CA CYS A 331 6.29 -32.19 -46.40
C CYS A 331 7.13 -31.29 -45.49
N ASP A 332 6.57 -30.20 -44.97
CA ASP A 332 7.24 -29.26 -44.08
C ASP A 332 6.97 -29.56 -42.59
N ALA A 333 6.21 -30.62 -42.27
CA ALA A 333 5.85 -30.97 -40.90
C ALA A 333 7.04 -31.57 -40.11
N PRO A 334 7.33 -31.05 -38.89
CA PRO A 334 8.35 -31.63 -38.02
C PRO A 334 7.97 -33.01 -37.49
N GLN A 335 8.95 -33.84 -37.11
CA GLN A 335 8.70 -35.18 -36.55
C GLN A 335 7.84 -35.19 -35.28
N CYS A 336 7.77 -34.08 -34.54
CA CYS A 336 6.94 -33.96 -33.34
C CYS A 336 5.49 -33.53 -33.64
N CYS A 337 5.09 -33.42 -34.92
CA CYS A 337 3.79 -32.90 -35.35
C CYS A 337 2.62 -33.69 -34.77
N ASP A 338 2.65 -35.02 -34.86
CA ASP A 338 1.57 -35.88 -34.33
C ASP A 338 1.39 -35.74 -32.83
N ILE A 339 2.49 -35.70 -32.07
CA ILE A 339 2.45 -35.55 -30.60
C ILE A 339 1.86 -34.18 -30.24
N TYR A 340 2.24 -33.12 -30.96
CA TYR A 340 1.74 -31.77 -30.68
C TYR A 340 0.27 -31.63 -31.06
N ARG A 341 -0.15 -32.29 -32.15
CA ARG A 341 -1.55 -32.36 -32.56
C ARG A 341 -2.39 -33.11 -31.54
N GLU A 342 -1.95 -34.27 -31.06
CA GLU A 342 -2.67 -35.05 -30.05
C GLU A 342 -2.89 -34.25 -28.75
N ILE A 343 -1.86 -33.51 -28.32
CA ILE A 343 -1.99 -32.59 -27.17
C ILE A 343 -2.98 -31.47 -27.48
N ALA A 344 -2.91 -30.87 -28.67
CA ALA A 344 -3.82 -29.80 -29.08
C ALA A 344 -5.28 -30.26 -29.12
N ASP A 345 -5.56 -31.42 -29.71
CA ASP A 345 -6.89 -32.02 -29.82
C ASP A 345 -7.46 -32.32 -28.42
N LYS A 346 -6.65 -32.92 -27.52
CA LYS A 346 -7.04 -33.19 -26.14
C LYS A 346 -7.38 -31.91 -25.36
N LEU A 347 -6.60 -30.84 -25.57
CA LEU A 347 -6.87 -29.53 -24.97
C LEU A 347 -8.12 -28.90 -25.57
N ASP A 348 -8.30 -28.98 -26.90
CA ASP A 348 -9.44 -28.39 -27.58
C ASP A 348 -10.76 -29.02 -27.12
N ASP A 349 -10.79 -30.35 -27.01
CA ASP A 349 -11.92 -31.14 -26.52
C ASP A 349 -12.26 -30.81 -25.07
N GLU A 350 -11.24 -30.66 -24.20
CA GLU A 350 -11.45 -30.37 -22.79
C GLU A 350 -11.94 -28.94 -22.55
N PHE A 351 -11.32 -27.95 -23.20
CA PHE A 351 -11.56 -26.52 -22.97
C PHE A 351 -12.72 -25.96 -23.81
N GLN A 352 -13.93 -26.43 -23.54
CA GLN A 352 -15.15 -25.95 -24.20
C GLN A 352 -15.71 -24.67 -23.57
N ASP A 353 -16.21 -23.74 -24.39
CA ASP A 353 -16.77 -22.44 -23.95
C ASP A 353 -17.83 -22.61 -22.86
N ALA A 354 -18.73 -23.58 -23.02
CA ALA A 354 -19.82 -23.83 -22.08
C ALA A 354 -19.33 -24.35 -20.72
N LYS A 355 -18.15 -24.97 -20.66
CA LYS A 355 -17.59 -25.56 -19.43
C LYS A 355 -16.81 -24.54 -18.61
N TYR A 356 -16.22 -23.54 -19.25
CA TYR A 356 -15.32 -22.56 -18.62
C TYR A 356 -15.83 -21.12 -18.65
N ALA A 357 -17.06 -20.88 -19.10
CA ALA A 357 -17.69 -19.57 -18.94
C ALA A 357 -18.08 -19.33 -17.47
N LYS A 358 -17.92 -18.08 -16.99
CA LYS A 358 -18.47 -17.68 -15.68
C LYS A 358 -20.00 -17.86 -15.67
N PRO A 359 -20.61 -18.17 -14.51
CA PRO A 359 -22.06 -18.35 -14.40
C PRO A 359 -22.85 -17.20 -15.02
N GLY A 360 -23.81 -17.52 -15.90
CA GLY A 360 -24.65 -16.53 -16.58
C GLY A 360 -23.97 -15.76 -17.71
N THR A 361 -22.75 -16.13 -18.10
CA THR A 361 -22.01 -15.51 -19.20
C THR A 361 -21.73 -16.52 -20.33
N VAL A 362 -21.29 -16.01 -21.48
CA VAL A 362 -20.83 -16.82 -22.61
C VAL A 362 -19.48 -16.27 -23.05
N ILE A 363 -18.47 -17.13 -23.26
CA ILE A 363 -17.11 -16.69 -23.65
C ILE A 363 -17.12 -16.11 -25.06
N ASN A 364 -17.54 -16.91 -26.04
CA ASN A 364 -17.79 -16.44 -27.40
C ASN A 364 -19.28 -16.58 -27.75
N THR A 365 -19.89 -15.50 -28.22
CA THR A 365 -21.19 -15.58 -28.87
C THR A 365 -21.03 -16.33 -30.19
N LYS A 366 -21.60 -17.54 -30.32
CA LYS A 366 -21.71 -18.22 -31.61
C LYS A 366 -22.27 -17.23 -32.63
N ARG A 367 -21.54 -16.97 -33.73
CA ARG A 367 -22.16 -16.41 -34.92
C ARG A 367 -23.18 -17.44 -35.37
N VAL A 368 -24.46 -17.13 -35.22
CA VAL A 368 -25.51 -17.87 -35.91
C VAL A 368 -25.24 -17.66 -37.39
N GLU A 369 -24.68 -18.67 -38.06
CA GLU A 369 -24.64 -18.70 -39.51
C GLU A 369 -26.10 -18.67 -39.98
N LYS A 370 -26.52 -17.53 -40.54
CA LYS A 370 -27.73 -17.50 -41.34
C LYS A 370 -27.45 -18.40 -42.54
N PHE A 371 -27.98 -19.61 -42.53
CA PHE A 371 -28.18 -20.40 -43.73
C PHE A 371 -28.80 -19.48 -44.80
N ARG A 372 -28.10 -19.29 -45.91
CA ARG A 372 -28.62 -18.68 -47.13
C ARG A 372 -28.38 -19.63 -48.29
#